data_AF-A0A7V2QKI6-F1
#
_entry.id   AF-A0A7V2QKI6-F1
#
_cell.length_a   1.000
_cell.length_b   1.000
_cell.length_c   1.000
_cell.angle_alpha   90.00
_cell.angle_beta   90.00
_cell.angle_gamma   90.00
#
_symmetry.space_group_name_H-M   'P 1'
#
loop_
_entity.id
_entity.type
_entity.pdbx_description
1 polymer ?
#
loop_
_entity_poly.entity_id
_entity_poly.type
_entity_poly.pdbx_seq_one_letter_code
_entity_poly.pdbx_strand_id
1 'polypeptide(L)'
;MEAGNEWYKGIWRGISALKARLSPTGRRRHKLSLFVRAARKVTGFAADCEECRKLKSQINWLSEAPVPPAQMTPEEYRNYLTTHKSIIKHLRRRHGLVVEKQYIKRFVSIGAAFGLSLVMFGYVLLSFGITVLVLSITLPALIIRVLLGYAVGYLLDRRAKQQGRVI
;
A
#
# COMPACT_ATOMS: atom_id res chain seq x y z
N MET A 1 27.52 -1.08 10.12
CA MET A 1 26.29 -1.62 9.50
C MET A 1 25.59 -2.71 10.33
N GLU A 2 26.25 -3.30 11.34
CA GLU A 2 25.72 -4.44 12.12
C GLU A 2 24.61 -4.07 13.13
N ALA A 3 24.72 -2.90 13.80
CA ALA A 3 23.71 -2.44 14.76
C ALA A 3 22.31 -2.22 14.15
N GLY A 4 22.25 -1.86 12.86
CA GLY A 4 20.98 -1.76 12.14
C GLY A 4 20.31 -3.12 11.95
N ASN A 5 21.12 -4.16 11.71
CA ASN A 5 20.63 -5.49 11.41
C ASN A 5 20.09 -6.19 12.67
N GLU A 6 20.76 -6.00 13.82
CA GLU A 6 20.28 -6.52 15.11
C GLU A 6 18.97 -5.87 15.56
N TRP A 7 18.84 -4.54 15.40
CA TRP A 7 17.59 -3.84 15.66
C TRP A 7 16.43 -4.41 14.83
N TYR A 8 16.65 -4.58 13.52
CA TYR A 8 15.64 -5.15 12.63
C TYR A 8 15.27 -6.59 13.00
N LYS A 9 16.25 -7.43 13.40
CA LYS A 9 15.98 -8.79 13.89
C LYS A 9 15.10 -8.78 15.14
N GLY A 10 15.25 -7.79 16.03
CA GLY A 10 14.38 -7.60 17.19
C GLY A 10 12.92 -7.32 16.78
N ILE A 11 12.73 -6.32 15.92
CA ILE A 11 11.40 -5.96 15.38
C ILE A 11 10.76 -7.15 14.64
N TRP A 12 11.54 -7.88 13.84
CA TRP A 12 11.05 -9.02 13.09
C TRP A 12 10.58 -10.17 13.99
N ARG A 13 11.30 -10.44 15.09
CA ARG A 13 10.90 -11.45 16.08
C ARG A 13 9.58 -11.06 16.76
N GLY A 14 9.45 -9.82 17.22
CA GLY A 14 8.23 -9.32 17.85
C GLY A 14 7.01 -9.42 16.92
N ILE A 15 7.16 -8.96 15.68
CA ILE A 15 6.06 -9.02 14.70
C ILE A 15 5.76 -10.46 14.26
N SER A 16 6.75 -11.34 14.18
CA SER A 16 6.55 -12.76 13.85
C SER A 16 5.79 -13.51 14.95
N ALA A 17 6.12 -13.24 16.21
CA ALA A 17 5.37 -13.76 17.35
C ALA A 17 3.91 -13.26 17.33
N LEU A 18 3.70 -11.99 17.04
CA LEU A 18 2.36 -11.41 16.87
C LEU A 18 1.60 -12.04 15.69
N LYS A 19 2.29 -12.29 14.57
CA LYS A 19 1.74 -12.94 13.37
C LYS A 19 1.31 -14.39 13.63
N ALA A 20 1.98 -15.10 14.55
CA ALA A 20 1.60 -16.46 14.94
C ALA A 20 0.29 -16.48 15.77
N ARG A 21 0.04 -15.43 16.55
CA ARG A 21 -1.15 -15.28 17.40
C ARG A 21 -2.39 -14.73 16.68
N LEU A 22 -2.24 -14.21 15.46
CA LEU A 22 -3.31 -13.57 14.69
C LEU A 22 -3.84 -14.49 13.59
N SER A 23 -5.17 -14.52 13.45
CA SER A 23 -5.85 -15.17 12.32
C SER A 23 -5.42 -14.55 10.96
N PRO A 24 -5.56 -15.27 9.83
CA PRO A 24 -5.26 -14.73 8.50
C PRO A 24 -5.93 -13.39 8.21
N THR A 25 -7.18 -13.22 8.66
CA THR A 25 -7.96 -12.00 8.52
C THR A 25 -7.39 -10.85 9.38
N GLY A 26 -7.01 -11.13 10.63
CA GLY A 26 -6.32 -10.17 11.50
C GLY A 26 -4.98 -9.72 10.92
N ARG A 27 -4.19 -10.65 10.36
CA ARG A 27 -2.90 -10.33 9.71
C ARG A 27 -3.05 -9.36 8.54
N ARG A 28 -4.09 -9.52 7.71
CA ARG A 28 -4.41 -8.59 6.61
C ARG A 28 -4.89 -7.24 7.14
N ARG A 29 -5.77 -7.23 8.15
CA ARG A 29 -6.34 -6.01 8.74
C ARG A 29 -5.26 -5.09 9.30
N HIS A 30 -4.29 -5.67 10.00
CA HIS A 30 -3.20 -4.94 10.64
C HIS A 30 -1.98 -4.69 9.75
N LYS A 31 -2.01 -5.08 8.47
CA LYS A 31 -0.95 -4.81 7.48
C LYS A 31 0.48 -5.12 7.96
N LEU A 32 0.63 -6.13 8.82
CA LEU A 32 1.89 -6.44 9.51
C LEU A 32 3.06 -6.67 8.53
N SER A 33 2.80 -7.26 7.36
CA SER A 33 3.81 -7.47 6.33
C SER A 33 4.36 -6.17 5.74
N LEU A 34 3.53 -5.13 5.64
CA LEU A 34 3.96 -3.82 5.17
C LEU A 34 4.78 -3.11 6.26
N PHE A 35 4.37 -3.24 7.52
CA PHE A 35 5.12 -2.68 8.65
C PHE A 35 6.54 -3.24 8.77
N VAL A 36 6.72 -4.57 8.64
CA VAL A 36 8.06 -5.20 8.63
C VAL A 36 8.94 -4.65 7.50
N ARG A 37 8.37 -4.54 6.30
CA ARG A 37 9.10 -4.02 5.14
C ARG A 37 9.46 -2.55 5.30
N ALA A 38 8.56 -1.75 5.86
CA ALA A 38 8.81 -0.36 6.20
C ALA A 38 9.92 -0.23 7.24
N ALA A 39 9.90 -1.03 8.31
CA ALA A 39 10.94 -1.04 9.33
C ALA A 39 12.33 -1.40 8.76
N ARG A 40 12.39 -2.37 7.84
CA ARG A 40 13.63 -2.72 7.12
C ARG A 40 14.17 -1.53 6.33
N LYS A 41 13.30 -0.81 5.62
CA LYS A 41 13.68 0.37 4.83
C LYS A 41 14.11 1.53 5.70
N VAL A 42 13.36 1.85 6.76
CA VAL A 42 13.73 2.88 7.75
C VAL A 42 15.12 2.60 8.32
N THR A 43 15.43 1.35 8.66
CA THR A 43 16.77 0.97 9.13
C THR A 43 17.86 1.30 8.12
N GLY A 44 17.63 1.02 6.84
CA GLY A 44 18.57 1.31 5.77
C GLY A 44 18.83 2.81 5.54
N PHE A 45 17.86 3.67 5.86
CA PHE A 45 18.00 5.13 5.71
C PHE A 45 18.35 5.86 7.01
N ALA A 46 18.32 5.19 8.17
CA ALA A 46 18.49 5.84 9.47
C ALA A 46 19.88 6.47 9.69
N ALA A 47 20.90 6.01 8.94
CA ALA A 47 22.23 6.62 8.96
C ALA A 47 22.18 8.06 8.40
N ASP A 48 21.48 8.23 7.28
CA ASP A 48 21.53 9.47 6.48
C ASP A 48 20.25 10.31 6.58
N CYS A 49 19.23 9.84 7.31
CA CYS A 49 17.95 10.52 7.47
C CYS A 49 17.53 10.61 8.95
N GLU A 50 17.53 11.82 9.49
CA GLU A 50 17.15 12.10 10.88
C GLU A 50 15.69 11.75 11.17
N GLU A 51 14.77 12.01 10.22
CA GLU A 51 13.37 11.60 10.34
C GLU A 51 13.26 10.07 10.43
N CYS A 52 14.01 9.30 9.64
CA CYS A 52 14.05 7.84 9.75
C CYS A 52 14.60 7.37 11.11
N ARG A 53 15.54 8.12 11.70
CA ARG A 53 16.04 7.86 13.06
C ARG A 53 14.97 8.10 14.12
N LYS A 54 14.15 9.15 13.98
CA LYS A 54 12.98 9.41 14.84
C LYS A 54 11.87 8.38 14.65
N LEU A 55 11.63 7.93 13.41
CA LEU A 55 10.64 6.88 13.13
C LEU A 55 11.06 5.53 13.75
N LYS A 56 12.37 5.28 13.92
CA LYS A 56 12.89 4.07 14.58
C LYS A 56 12.36 3.93 16.02
N SER A 57 12.34 5.00 16.80
CA SER A 57 11.81 4.95 18.18
C SER A 57 10.29 4.71 18.21
N GLN A 58 9.55 5.31 17.27
CA GLN A 58 8.12 5.05 17.12
C GLN A 58 7.83 3.58 16.76
N ILE A 59 8.67 2.98 15.91
CA ILE A 59 8.55 1.56 15.53
C ILE A 59 8.84 0.64 16.73
N ASN A 60 9.80 0.98 17.60
CA ASN A 60 10.07 0.22 18.82
C ASN A 60 8.84 0.14 19.73
N TRP A 61 8.24 1.29 20.02
CA TRP A 61 7.02 1.35 20.83
C TRP A 61 5.91 0.44 20.26
N LEU A 62 5.77 0.42 18.93
CA LEU A 62 4.83 -0.44 18.22
C LEU A 62 5.16 -1.94 18.27
N SER A 63 6.44 -2.31 18.31
CA SER A 63 6.87 -3.71 18.41
C SER A 63 6.86 -4.26 19.83
N GLU A 64 7.02 -3.38 20.82
CA GLU A 64 7.03 -3.69 22.24
C GLU A 64 5.63 -3.56 22.87
N ALA A 65 4.66 -3.04 22.11
CA ALA A 65 3.28 -2.91 22.55
C ALA A 65 2.77 -4.27 23.10
N PRO A 66 2.43 -4.34 24.40
CA PRO A 66 2.09 -5.60 25.08
C PRO A 66 0.75 -6.17 24.58
N VAL A 67 -0.08 -5.32 23.98
CA VAL A 67 -1.42 -5.65 23.53
C VAL A 67 -1.41 -5.90 22.02
N PRO A 68 -1.86 -7.08 21.55
CA PRO A 68 -2.05 -7.33 20.13
C PRO A 68 -2.93 -6.25 19.51
N PRO A 69 -2.73 -5.85 18.24
CA PRO A 69 -3.60 -4.87 17.59
C PRO A 69 -5.10 -5.23 17.56
N ALA A 70 -5.43 -6.50 17.79
CA ALA A 70 -6.80 -6.99 17.91
C ALA A 70 -7.45 -6.71 19.28
N GLN A 71 -6.65 -6.39 20.30
CA GLN A 71 -7.07 -6.10 21.67
C GLN A 71 -6.82 -4.62 22.04
N MET A 72 -6.28 -3.83 21.11
CA MET A 72 -6.10 -2.38 21.29
C MET A 72 -7.43 -1.67 21.48
N THR A 73 -7.45 -0.66 22.33
CA THR A 73 -8.57 0.28 22.39
C THR A 73 -8.74 1.01 21.05
N PRO A 74 -9.91 1.58 20.76
CA PRO A 74 -10.12 2.35 19.54
C PRO A 74 -9.12 3.50 19.36
N GLU A 75 -8.68 4.13 20.46
CA GLU A 75 -7.70 5.21 20.47
C GLU A 75 -6.28 4.70 20.17
N GLU A 76 -5.86 3.63 20.83
CA GLU A 76 -4.58 2.96 20.54
C GLU A 76 -4.50 2.49 19.09
N TYR A 77 -5.59 1.94 18.56
CA TYR A 77 -5.67 1.52 17.17
C TYR A 77 -5.61 2.71 16.19
N ARG A 78 -6.22 3.85 16.53
CA ARG A 78 -6.09 5.08 15.74
C ARG A 78 -4.65 5.59 15.75
N ASN A 79 -3.98 5.58 16.90
CA ASN A 79 -2.58 5.98 17.02
C ASN A 79 -1.67 5.04 16.21
N TYR A 80 -1.88 3.72 16.32
CA TYR A 80 -1.24 2.70 15.49
C TYR A 80 -1.34 3.02 13.99
N LEU A 81 -2.56 3.28 13.50
CA LEU A 81 -2.79 3.59 12.09
C LEU A 81 -2.14 4.91 11.66
N THR A 82 -2.14 5.90 12.54
CA THR A 82 -1.58 7.23 12.26
C THR A 82 -0.07 7.18 12.15
N THR A 83 0.60 6.48 13.08
CA THR A 83 2.04 6.23 13.02
C THR A 83 2.41 5.43 11.77
N HIS A 84 1.67 4.37 11.47
CA HIS A 84 1.87 3.57 10.26
C HIS A 84 1.73 4.40 8.97
N LYS A 85 0.73 5.30 8.90
CA LYS A 85 0.57 6.24 7.77
C LYS A 85 1.73 7.24 7.70
N SER A 86 2.20 7.75 8.84
CA SER A 86 3.32 8.69 8.91
C SER A 86 4.61 8.07 8.34
N ILE A 87 4.94 6.85 8.76
CA ILE A 87 6.11 6.10 8.27
C ILE A 87 6.04 5.93 6.74
N ILE A 88 4.92 5.44 6.21
CA ILE A 88 4.76 5.27 4.76
C ILE A 88 4.85 6.60 4.03
N LYS A 89 4.23 7.66 4.56
CA LYS A 89 4.22 8.99 3.95
C LYS A 89 5.64 9.54 3.86
N HIS A 90 6.43 9.38 4.91
CA HIS A 90 7.83 9.78 4.93
C HIS A 90 8.65 8.99 3.91
N LEU A 91 8.60 7.65 3.98
CA LEU A 91 9.31 6.78 3.03
C LEU A 91 8.96 7.08 1.57
N ARG A 92 7.69 7.38 1.29
CA ARG A 92 7.23 7.75 -0.06
C ARG A 92 7.73 9.12 -0.51
N ARG A 93 7.70 10.13 0.37
CA ARG A 93 8.02 11.52 0.02
C ARG A 93 9.54 11.77 -0.03
N ARG A 94 10.27 11.29 0.97
CA ARG A 94 11.71 11.56 1.13
C ARG A 94 12.59 10.53 0.43
N HIS A 95 12.16 9.27 0.38
CA HIS A 95 12.97 8.17 -0.15
C HIS A 95 12.40 7.54 -1.43
N GLY A 96 11.30 8.09 -1.97
CA GLY A 96 10.72 7.66 -3.24
C GLY A 96 10.20 6.22 -3.24
N LEU A 97 9.94 5.63 -2.06
CA LEU A 97 9.46 4.25 -1.97
C LEU A 97 7.97 4.16 -2.27
N VAL A 98 7.57 3.04 -2.85
CA VAL A 98 6.21 2.79 -3.30
C VAL A 98 5.67 1.55 -2.60
N VAL A 99 4.41 1.61 -2.17
CA VAL A 99 3.74 0.44 -1.59
C VAL A 99 3.47 -0.58 -2.69
N GLU A 100 3.69 -1.86 -2.40
CA GLU A 100 3.40 -2.95 -3.33
C GLU A 100 1.98 -2.86 -3.94
N LYS A 101 1.88 -3.03 -5.27
CA LYS A 101 0.64 -2.94 -6.07
C LYS A 101 -0.02 -1.56 -6.06
N GLN A 102 0.64 -0.51 -5.56
CA GLN A 102 0.07 0.84 -5.56
C GLN A 102 -0.15 1.37 -6.98
N TYR A 103 0.76 1.08 -7.91
CA TYR A 103 0.59 1.47 -9.32
C TYR A 103 -0.55 0.72 -9.99
N ILE A 104 -0.65 -0.60 -9.78
CA ILE A 104 -1.76 -1.41 -10.29
C ILE A 104 -3.09 -0.82 -9.81
N LYS A 105 -3.24 -0.59 -8.50
CA LYS A 105 -4.48 -0.02 -7.95
C LYS A 105 -4.80 1.34 -8.55
N ARG A 106 -3.81 2.22 -8.70
CA ARG A 106 -3.99 3.58 -9.22
C ARG A 106 -4.40 3.59 -10.70
N PHE A 107 -3.73 2.81 -11.54
CA PHE A 107 -4.04 2.77 -12.98
C PHE A 107 -5.34 2.02 -13.26
N VAL A 108 -5.64 0.96 -12.52
CA VAL A 108 -6.94 0.27 -12.59
C VAL A 108 -8.06 1.22 -12.15
N SER A 109 -7.90 1.97 -11.06
CA SER A 109 -8.93 2.93 -10.62
C SER A 109 -9.17 4.05 -11.63
N ILE A 110 -8.11 4.56 -12.26
CA ILE A 110 -8.23 5.60 -13.29
C ILE A 110 -8.93 5.03 -14.53
N GLY A 111 -8.51 3.85 -15.01
CA GLY A 111 -9.12 3.19 -16.17
C GLY A 111 -10.59 2.85 -15.93
N ALA A 112 -10.93 2.38 -14.73
CA ALA A 112 -12.30 2.10 -14.34
C ALA A 112 -13.15 3.38 -14.26
N ALA A 113 -12.67 4.42 -13.59
CA ALA A 113 -13.39 5.69 -13.48
C ALA A 113 -13.65 6.31 -14.85
N PHE A 114 -12.62 6.40 -15.69
CA PHE A 114 -12.73 6.98 -17.03
C PHE A 114 -13.63 6.13 -17.95
N GLY A 115 -13.56 4.81 -17.84
CA GLY A 115 -14.45 3.92 -18.59
C GLY A 115 -15.91 4.00 -18.12
N LEU A 116 -16.17 4.10 -16.81
CA LEU A 116 -17.52 4.28 -16.28
C LEU A 116 -18.15 5.59 -16.74
N SER A 117 -17.37 6.69 -16.71
CA SER A 117 -17.82 7.99 -17.24
C SER A 117 -18.19 7.90 -18.71
N LEU A 118 -17.45 7.12 -19.51
CA LEU A 118 -17.71 6.96 -20.94
C LEU A 118 -18.93 6.07 -21.21
N VAL A 119 -19.14 5.01 -20.42
CA VAL A 119 -20.37 4.21 -20.44
C VAL A 119 -21.58 5.07 -20.07
N MET A 120 -21.46 5.92 -19.03
CA MET A 120 -22.53 6.84 -18.64
C MET A 120 -22.83 7.88 -19.71
N PHE A 121 -21.80 8.45 -20.33
CA PHE A 121 -21.98 9.36 -21.45
C PHE A 121 -22.67 8.67 -22.64
N GLY A 122 -22.29 7.43 -22.94
CA GLY A 122 -22.93 6.60 -23.95
C GLY A 122 -24.41 6.33 -23.63
N TYR A 123 -24.76 6.10 -22.37
CA TYR A 123 -26.14 5.92 -21.93
C TYR A 123 -26.99 7.20 -22.13
N VAL A 124 -26.44 8.37 -21.78
CA VAL A 124 -27.11 9.67 -22.02
C VAL A 124 -27.36 9.88 -23.51
N LEU A 125 -26.39 9.60 -24.38
CA LEU A 125 -26.56 9.68 -25.83
C LEU A 125 -27.64 8.72 -26.36
N LEU A 126 -27.78 7.55 -25.74
CA LEU A 126 -28.82 6.57 -26.04
C LEU A 126 -30.22 7.10 -25.74
N SER A 127 -30.36 7.92 -24.69
CA SER A 127 -31.61 8.65 -24.38
C SER A 127 -31.98 9.68 -25.45
N PHE A 128 -31.04 10.13 -26.28
CA PHE A 128 -31.27 11.02 -27.43
C PHE A 128 -31.46 10.27 -28.76
N GLY A 129 -31.69 8.95 -28.72
CA GLY A 129 -31.96 8.15 -29.93
C GLY A 129 -30.73 7.74 -30.72
N ILE A 130 -29.52 7.99 -30.19
CA ILE A 130 -28.28 7.54 -30.82
C ILE A 130 -28.06 6.05 -30.50
N THR A 131 -28.07 5.25 -31.56
CA THR A 131 -28.08 3.77 -31.65
C THR A 131 -27.33 2.96 -30.60
N VAL A 132 -27.87 1.75 -30.35
CA VAL A 132 -27.33 0.57 -29.62
C VAL A 132 -25.84 0.28 -29.87
N LEU A 133 -25.32 0.68 -31.03
CA LEU A 133 -23.92 0.56 -31.44
C LEU A 133 -22.93 1.23 -30.45
N VAL A 134 -23.36 2.32 -29.79
CA VAL A 134 -22.57 2.99 -28.74
C VAL A 134 -22.39 2.09 -27.52
N LEU A 135 -23.41 1.35 -27.12
CA LEU A 135 -23.35 0.45 -25.96
C LEU A 135 -22.44 -0.76 -26.25
N SER A 136 -22.52 -1.29 -27.48
CA SER A 136 -21.71 -2.42 -27.94
C SER A 136 -20.22 -2.11 -28.03
N ILE A 137 -19.83 -0.85 -28.26
CA ILE A 137 -18.42 -0.42 -28.31
C ILE A 137 -17.90 0.01 -26.92
N THR A 138 -18.74 0.65 -26.10
CA THR A 138 -18.30 1.22 -24.81
C THR A 138 -17.95 0.17 -23.76
N LEU A 139 -18.68 -0.95 -23.70
CA LEU A 139 -18.40 -2.05 -22.77
C LEU A 139 -17.06 -2.76 -23.05
N PRO A 140 -16.74 -3.19 -24.29
CA PRO A 140 -15.42 -3.71 -24.63
C PRO A 140 -14.31 -2.69 -24.40
N ALA A 141 -14.56 -1.40 -24.72
CA ALA A 141 -13.59 -0.34 -24.49
C ALA A 141 -13.24 -0.16 -23.01
N LEU A 142 -14.21 -0.30 -22.10
CA LEU A 142 -13.97 -0.32 -20.65
C LEU A 142 -13.06 -1.48 -20.26
N ILE A 143 -13.36 -2.70 -20.74
CA ILE A 143 -12.56 -3.90 -20.43
C ILE A 143 -11.12 -3.73 -20.92
N ILE A 144 -10.93 -3.31 -22.17
CA ILE A 144 -9.61 -3.07 -22.78
C ILE A 144 -8.82 -2.03 -21.97
N ARG A 145 -9.46 -0.93 -21.55
CA ARG A 145 -8.81 0.11 -20.73
C ARG A 145 -8.41 -0.39 -19.34
N VAL A 146 -9.25 -1.19 -18.69
CA VAL A 146 -8.92 -1.79 -17.38
C VAL A 146 -7.74 -2.74 -17.53
N LEU A 147 -7.70 -3.56 -18.58
CA LEU A 147 -6.60 -4.48 -18.87
C LEU A 147 -5.29 -3.73 -19.17
N LEU A 148 -5.35 -2.67 -19.99
CA LEU A 148 -4.20 -1.79 -20.24
C LEU A 148 -3.69 -1.12 -18.95
N GLY A 149 -4.61 -0.59 -18.13
CA GLY A 149 -4.27 0.00 -16.84
C GLY A 149 -3.62 -1.02 -15.89
N TYR A 150 -4.11 -2.26 -15.88
CA TYR A 150 -3.51 -3.35 -15.13
C TYR A 150 -2.09 -3.68 -15.65
N ALA A 151 -1.91 -3.81 -16.97
CA ALA A 151 -0.62 -4.14 -17.58
C ALA A 151 0.44 -3.05 -17.32
N VAL A 152 0.09 -1.78 -17.52
CA VAL A 152 0.96 -0.64 -17.23
C VAL A 152 1.29 -0.58 -15.74
N GLY A 153 0.28 -0.72 -14.88
CA GLY A 153 0.47 -0.76 -13.44
C GLY A 153 1.37 -1.91 -12.97
N TYR A 154 1.23 -3.08 -13.60
CA TYR A 154 2.05 -4.27 -13.31
C TYR A 154 3.50 -4.07 -13.74
N LEU A 155 3.74 -3.50 -14.92
CA LEU A 155 5.10 -3.18 -15.39
C LEU A 155 5.80 -2.18 -14.47
N LEU A 156 5.10 -1.13 -14.03
CA LEU A 156 5.63 -0.14 -13.08
C LEU A 156 5.91 -0.75 -11.71
N ASP A 157 5.03 -1.62 -11.20
CA ASP A 157 5.25 -2.32 -9.93
C ASP A 157 6.42 -3.29 -10.01
N ARG A 158 6.58 -3.99 -11.15
CA ARG A 158 7.72 -4.88 -11.42
C ARG A 158 9.03 -4.10 -11.50
N ARG A 159 9.05 -2.94 -12.17
CA ARG A 159 10.23 -2.05 -12.19
C ARG A 159 10.55 -1.50 -10.81
N ALA A 160 9.55 -1.07 -10.03
CA ALA A 160 9.75 -0.62 -8.66
C ALA A 160 10.32 -1.75 -7.78
N LYS A 161 9.87 -3.00 -7.98
CA LYS A 161 10.39 -4.18 -7.28
C LYS A 161 11.84 -4.48 -7.66
N GLN A 162 12.18 -4.42 -8.95
CA GLN A 162 13.55 -4.60 -9.44
C GLN A 162 14.50 -3.51 -8.95
N GLN A 163 14.02 -2.27 -8.82
CA GLN A 163 14.79 -1.15 -8.26
C GLN A 163 14.84 -1.14 -6.72
N GLY A 164 14.26 -2.15 -6.05
CA GLY A 164 14.23 -2.22 -4.59
C GLY A 164 13.43 -1.09 -3.94
N ARG A 165 12.58 -0.37 -4.68
CA ARG A 165 11.77 0.76 -4.21
C ARG A 165 10.45 0.34 -3.57
N VAL A 166 10.16 -0.96 -3.50
CA VAL A 166 8.91 -1.49 -2.93
C VAL A 166 9.00 -1.66 -1.41
N ILE A 167 7.94 -1.23 -0.73
CA ILE A 167 7.64 -1.47 0.70
C ILE A 167 6.45 -2.40 0.84
#